data_AF-A0A928BTX1-F1
#
_entry.id   AF-A0A928BTX1-F1
#
_cell.length_a   1.000
_cell.length_b   1.000
_cell.length_c   1.000
_cell.angle_alpha   90.00
_cell.angle_beta   90.00
_cell.angle_gamma   90.00
#
_symmetry.space_group_name_H-M   'P 1'
#
loop_
_entity.id
_entity.type
_entity.pdbx_description
1 polymer ?
#
loop_
_entity_poly.entity_id
_entity_poly.type
_entity_poly.pdbx_seq_one_letter_code
_entity_poly.pdbx_strand_id
1 'polypeptide(L)'
;MKRKSKYLLSVILSFMSCVAVYSQPDKAQQYLREAEAYNKQAEGYEREAQQLTEKANGYTRQAESYAKKNDYSQSRTYTNWANEALQKAQLRLAWAKEAREKAQMRMRWAEDAMKRK
;
A
#
# COMPACT_ATOMS: atom_id res chain seq x y z
N MET A 1 -24.55 30.26 59.76
CA MET A 1 -25.53 30.32 58.65
C MET A 1 -24.90 31.12 57.50
N LYS A 2 -24.47 30.49 56.41
CA LYS A 2 -25.25 30.20 55.18
C LYS A 2 -25.63 31.53 54.48
N ARG A 3 -25.11 31.93 53.30
CA ARG A 3 -24.71 31.19 52.09
C ARG A 3 -23.71 32.00 51.24
N LYS A 4 -22.44 31.59 51.22
CA LYS A 4 -21.59 31.69 50.03
C LYS A 4 -22.07 30.59 49.09
N SER A 5 -22.28 30.87 47.80
CA SER A 5 -22.58 29.91 46.70
C SER A 5 -23.85 30.30 45.94
N LYS A 6 -23.70 31.21 44.96
CA LYS A 6 -24.61 31.30 43.79
C LYS A 6 -23.85 31.56 42.48
N TYR A 7 -22.60 32.03 42.52
CA TYR A 7 -21.80 32.24 41.31
C TYR A 7 -20.83 31.10 40.98
N LEU A 8 -20.63 30.14 41.90
CA LEU A 8 -19.88 28.90 41.63
C LEU A 8 -20.66 27.91 40.74
N LEU A 9 -21.96 28.14 40.54
CA LEU A 9 -22.86 27.29 39.74
C LEU A 9 -23.12 27.82 38.32
N SER A 10 -22.58 28.99 37.95
CA SER A 10 -22.85 29.60 36.63
C SER A 10 -21.68 29.52 35.65
N VAL A 11 -20.48 29.12 36.06
CA VAL A 11 -19.31 29.04 35.15
C VAL A 11 -18.96 27.59 34.79
N ILE A 12 -19.47 26.62 35.54
CA ILE A 12 -19.36 25.19 35.20
C ILE A 12 -20.26 24.83 34.02
N LEU A 13 -21.24 25.68 33.67
CA LEU A 13 -22.03 25.57 32.44
C LEU A 13 -21.31 26.12 31.18
N SER A 14 -20.04 26.50 31.27
CA SER A 14 -19.19 26.79 30.10
C SER A 14 -18.29 25.59 29.72
N PHE A 15 -18.49 24.43 30.35
CA PHE A 15 -17.78 23.18 30.04
C PHE A 15 -18.52 22.29 29.02
N MET A 16 -19.56 22.81 28.37
CA MET A 16 -20.46 22.05 27.50
C MET A 16 -20.61 22.62 26.09
N SER A 17 -19.62 23.35 25.58
CA SER A 17 -19.37 23.38 24.13
C SER A 17 -18.34 22.31 23.83
N CYS A 18 -18.82 21.06 23.97
CA CYS A 18 -18.13 19.84 23.61
C CYS A 18 -17.46 20.04 22.25
N VAL A 19 -16.13 20.11 22.32
CA VAL A 19 -15.16 19.66 21.32
C VAL A 19 -15.79 19.33 19.98
N ALA A 20 -15.53 20.21 19.01
CA ALA A 20 -15.52 19.94 17.57
C ALA A 20 -16.15 18.60 17.21
N VAL A 21 -17.37 18.65 16.67
CA VAL A 21 -18.03 17.55 15.96
C VAL A 21 -16.97 16.74 15.22
N TYR A 22 -16.54 15.64 15.83
CA TYR A 22 -15.79 14.60 15.15
C TYR A 22 -16.78 14.07 14.13
N SER A 23 -16.77 14.61 12.90
CA SER A 23 -17.45 13.96 11.81
C SER A 23 -16.80 12.60 11.70
N GLN A 24 -17.43 11.55 12.24
CA GLN A 24 -17.03 10.19 11.95
C GLN A 24 -16.93 10.12 10.42
N PRO A 25 -15.73 9.86 9.85
CA PRO A 25 -15.62 9.82 8.41
C PRO A 25 -16.65 8.83 7.92
N ASP A 26 -17.40 9.23 6.90
CA ASP A 26 -18.33 8.34 6.24
C ASP A 26 -17.59 7.01 5.96
N LYS A 27 -18.15 5.88 6.40
CA LYS A 27 -17.50 4.57 6.26
C LYS A 27 -17.09 4.33 4.81
N ALA A 28 -17.89 4.83 3.86
CA ALA A 28 -17.56 4.85 2.45
C ALA A 28 -16.22 5.57 2.16
N GLN A 29 -16.03 6.77 2.69
CA GLN A 29 -14.81 7.55 2.49
C GLN A 29 -13.59 6.88 3.16
N GLN A 30 -13.79 6.21 4.29
CA GLN A 30 -12.71 5.42 4.91
C GLN A 30 -12.29 4.26 3.98
N TYR A 31 -13.23 3.47 3.48
CA TYR A 31 -12.93 2.37 2.57
C TYR A 31 -12.26 2.84 1.28
N LEU A 32 -12.65 4.00 0.74
CA LEU A 32 -11.97 4.59 -0.42
C LEU A 32 -10.50 4.95 -0.12
N ARG A 33 -10.20 5.53 1.05
CA ARG A 33 -8.81 5.80 1.46
C ARG A 33 -7.99 4.51 1.60
N GLU A 34 -8.58 3.47 2.18
CA GLU A 34 -7.93 2.16 2.29
C GLU A 34 -7.67 1.54 0.89
N ALA A 35 -8.62 1.68 -0.04
CA ALA A 35 -8.45 1.23 -1.41
C ALA A 35 -7.30 1.96 -2.12
N GLU A 36 -7.21 3.28 -1.94
CA GLU A 36 -6.12 4.09 -2.51
C GLU A 36 -4.76 3.65 -1.95
N ALA A 37 -4.67 3.39 -0.65
CA ALA A 37 -3.43 2.91 -0.02
C ALA A 37 -2.98 1.57 -0.62
N TYR A 38 -3.91 0.63 -0.81
CA TYR A 38 -3.59 -0.66 -1.45
C TYR A 38 -3.21 -0.51 -2.93
N ASN A 39 -3.84 0.40 -3.67
CA ASN A 39 -3.43 0.68 -5.05
C ASN A 39 -2.01 1.26 -5.13
N LYS A 40 -1.66 2.21 -4.26
CA LYS A 40 -0.29 2.74 -4.15
C LYS A 40 0.72 1.65 -3.83
N GLN A 41 0.35 0.71 -2.95
CA GLN A 41 1.17 -0.45 -2.64
C GLN A 41 1.36 -1.36 -3.86
N ALA A 42 0.29 -1.62 -4.63
CA ALA A 42 0.37 -2.39 -5.86
C ALA A 42 1.32 -1.76 -6.89
N GLU A 43 1.20 -0.45 -7.13
CA GLU A 43 2.09 0.31 -8.02
C GLU A 43 3.55 0.28 -7.54
N GLY A 44 3.78 0.26 -6.23
CA GLY A 44 5.11 0.06 -5.66
C GLY A 44 5.70 -1.28 -6.06
N TYR A 45 4.96 -2.36 -5.87
CA TYR A 45 5.39 -3.70 -6.23
C TYR A 45 5.61 -3.88 -7.75
N GLU A 46 4.78 -3.27 -8.59
CA GLU A 46 4.98 -3.30 -10.04
C GLU A 46 6.26 -2.61 -10.48
N ARG A 47 6.57 -1.44 -9.90
CA ARG A 47 7.83 -0.74 -10.16
C ARG A 47 9.03 -1.59 -9.75
N GLU A 48 8.97 -2.24 -8.60
CA GLU A 48 10.02 -3.16 -8.18
C GLU A 48 10.15 -4.37 -9.11
N ALA A 49 9.04 -4.95 -9.57
CA ALA A 49 9.04 -6.04 -10.54
C ALA A 49 9.68 -5.62 -11.87
N GLN A 50 9.40 -4.40 -12.33
CA GLN A 50 10.01 -3.84 -13.53
C GLN A 50 11.53 -3.70 -13.36
N GLN A 51 11.99 -3.12 -12.25
CA GLN A 51 13.43 -2.99 -11.97
C GLN A 51 14.14 -4.35 -11.92
N LEU A 52 13.51 -5.35 -11.31
CA LEU A 52 14.04 -6.71 -11.27
C LEU A 52 14.12 -7.35 -12.66
N THR A 53 13.11 -7.12 -13.51
CA THR A 53 13.10 -7.57 -14.90
C THR A 53 14.21 -6.91 -15.71
N GLU A 54 14.41 -5.60 -15.55
CA GLU A 54 15.52 -4.87 -16.19
C GLU A 54 16.89 -5.40 -15.76
N LYS A 55 17.04 -5.71 -14.47
CA LYS A 55 18.24 -6.33 -13.92
C LYS A 55 18.48 -7.73 -14.49
N ALA A 56 17.43 -8.54 -14.59
CA ALA A 56 17.50 -9.86 -15.22
C ALA A 56 17.98 -9.77 -16.68
N ASN A 57 17.43 -8.83 -17.45
CA ASN A 57 17.86 -8.58 -18.83
C ASN A 57 19.34 -8.17 -18.91
N GLY A 58 19.81 -7.37 -17.94
CA GLY A 58 21.22 -7.04 -17.79
C GLY A 58 22.10 -8.28 -17.59
N TYR A 59 21.68 -9.18 -16.71
CA TYR A 59 22.38 -10.44 -16.47
C TYR A 59 22.35 -11.38 -17.68
N THR A 60 21.24 -11.48 -18.39
CA THR A 60 21.17 -12.26 -19.64
C THR A 60 22.19 -11.77 -20.67
N ARG A 61 22.31 -10.44 -20.86
CA ARG A 61 23.33 -9.87 -21.77
C ARG A 61 24.76 -10.21 -21.34
N GLN A 62 25.05 -10.22 -20.04
CA GLN A 62 26.35 -10.63 -19.52
C GLN A 62 26.59 -12.12 -19.76
N ALA A 63 25.60 -12.97 -19.51
CA ALA A 63 25.68 -14.40 -19.76
C ALA A 63 26.02 -14.70 -21.22
N GLU A 64 25.37 -14.01 -22.16
CA GLU A 64 25.64 -14.12 -23.59
C GLU A 64 27.05 -13.64 -23.97
N SER A 65 27.51 -12.54 -23.37
CA SER A 65 28.86 -11.98 -23.58
C SER A 65 29.95 -12.99 -23.17
N TYR A 66 29.80 -13.63 -22.02
CA TYR A 66 30.73 -14.67 -21.56
C TYR A 66 30.64 -15.95 -22.38
N ALA A 67 29.44 -16.37 -22.79
CA ALA A 67 29.27 -17.53 -23.67
C ALA A 67 30.01 -17.34 -25.02
N LYS A 68 29.94 -16.16 -25.63
CA LYS A 68 30.66 -15.82 -26.87
C LYS A 68 32.18 -15.91 -26.71
N LYS A 69 32.70 -15.75 -25.50
CA LYS A 69 34.12 -15.89 -25.16
C LYS A 69 34.50 -17.31 -24.74
N ASN A 70 33.59 -18.27 -24.86
CA ASN A 70 33.72 -19.65 -24.37
C ASN A 70 33.91 -19.76 -22.85
N ASP A 71 33.58 -18.72 -22.08
CA ASP A 71 33.57 -18.75 -20.62
C ASP A 71 32.19 -19.20 -20.12
N TYR A 72 31.94 -20.50 -20.23
CA TYR A 72 30.65 -21.10 -19.85
C TYR A 72 30.40 -21.08 -18.34
N SER A 73 31.45 -20.98 -17.53
CA SER A 73 31.33 -20.88 -16.07
C SER A 73 30.69 -19.56 -15.67
N GLN A 74 31.25 -18.45 -16.14
CA GLN A 74 30.67 -17.12 -15.90
C GLN A 74 29.31 -16.97 -16.57
N SER A 75 29.15 -17.49 -17.79
CA SER A 75 27.86 -17.49 -18.47
C SER A 75 26.76 -18.12 -17.63
N ARG A 76 27.01 -19.30 -17.04
CA ARG A 76 26.06 -19.99 -16.17
C ARG A 76 25.74 -19.20 -14.91
N THR A 77 26.73 -18.57 -14.29
CA THR A 77 26.53 -17.72 -13.10
C THR A 77 25.56 -16.57 -13.40
N TYR A 78 25.77 -15.85 -14.49
CA TYR A 78 24.89 -14.75 -14.88
C TYR A 78 23.49 -15.23 -15.26
N THR A 79 23.36 -16.38 -15.92
CA THR A 79 22.05 -17.01 -16.18
C THR A 79 21.30 -17.31 -14.89
N ASN A 80 21.98 -17.84 -13.87
CA ASN A 80 21.36 -18.11 -12.57
C ASN A 80 20.87 -16.82 -11.89
N TRP A 81 21.66 -15.75 -11.92
CA TRP A 81 21.24 -14.46 -11.39
C TRP A 81 20.08 -13.83 -12.16
N ALA A 82 20.04 -14.00 -13.48
CA ALA A 82 18.91 -13.57 -14.30
C ALA A 82 17.62 -14.29 -13.87
N ASN A 83 17.68 -15.61 -13.71
CA ASN A 83 16.55 -16.42 -13.25
C ASN A 83 16.08 -16.03 -11.85
N GLU A 84 17.01 -15.82 -10.90
CA GLU A 84 16.67 -15.38 -9.54
C GLU A 84 15.97 -14.01 -9.54
N ALA A 85 16.45 -13.07 -10.37
CA ALA A 85 15.82 -11.76 -10.52
C ALA A 85 14.40 -11.87 -11.12
N LEU A 86 14.19 -12.75 -12.10
CA LEU A 86 12.86 -13.01 -12.67
C LEU A 86 11.90 -13.65 -11.67
N GLN A 87 12.36 -14.60 -10.87
CA GLN A 87 11.54 -15.21 -9.80
C GLN A 87 11.09 -14.16 -8.79
N LYS A 88 12.01 -13.27 -8.37
CA LYS A 88 11.68 -12.15 -7.49
C LYS A 88 10.69 -11.19 -8.15
N ALA A 89 10.85 -10.89 -9.44
CA ALA A 89 9.92 -10.03 -10.19
C ALA A 89 8.50 -10.64 -10.22
N GLN A 90 8.38 -11.94 -10.49
CA GLN A 90 7.10 -12.66 -10.47
C GLN A 90 6.44 -12.61 -9.09
N LEU A 91 7.22 -12.78 -8.01
CA LEU A 91 6.71 -12.64 -6.65
C LEU A 91 6.16 -11.22 -6.39
N ARG A 92 6.87 -10.18 -6.83
CA ARG A 92 6.39 -8.79 -6.70
C ARG A 92 5.10 -8.55 -7.48
N LEU A 93 4.98 -9.09 -8.70
CA LEU A 93 3.73 -9.03 -9.46
C LEU A 93 2.58 -9.75 -8.75
N ALA A 94 2.84 -10.88 -8.10
CA ALA A 94 1.83 -11.58 -7.31
C ALA A 94 1.33 -10.72 -6.14
N TRP A 95 2.24 -10.07 -5.41
CA TRP A 95 1.88 -9.13 -4.34
C TRP A 95 1.15 -7.89 -4.86
N ALA A 96 1.53 -7.37 -6.03
CA ALA A 96 0.81 -6.28 -6.69
C ALA A 96 -0.64 -6.66 -6.98
N LYS A 97 -0.85 -7.88 -7.51
CA LYS A 97 -2.18 -8.42 -7.78
C LYS A 97 -2.99 -8.54 -6.50
N GLU A 98 -2.44 -9.13 -5.44
CA GLU A 98 -3.11 -9.26 -4.15
C GLU A 98 -3.49 -7.89 -3.56
N ALA A 99 -2.60 -6.90 -3.65
CA ALA A 99 -2.88 -5.54 -3.21
C ALA A 99 -4.03 -4.92 -4.02
N ARG A 100 -4.08 -5.11 -5.34
CA ARG A 100 -5.22 -4.65 -6.16
C ARG A 100 -6.53 -5.33 -5.79
N GLU A 101 -6.51 -6.63 -5.52
CA GLU A 101 -7.70 -7.37 -5.08
C GLU A 101 -8.23 -6.81 -3.75
N LYS A 102 -7.34 -6.50 -2.80
CA LYS A 102 -7.71 -5.79 -1.56
C LYS A 102 -8.29 -4.41 -1.85
N ALA A 103 -7.69 -3.64 -2.74
CA ALA A 103 -8.21 -2.33 -3.13
C ALA A 103 -9.63 -2.42 -3.69
N GLN A 104 -9.86 -3.34 -4.62
CA GLN A 104 -11.18 -3.59 -5.21
C GLN A 104 -12.21 -4.02 -4.16
N MET A 105 -11.81 -4.87 -3.21
CA MET A 105 -12.68 -5.25 -2.10
C MET A 105 -13.10 -4.04 -1.25
N ARG A 106 -12.16 -3.15 -0.93
CA ARG A 106 -12.47 -1.93 -0.19
C ARG A 106 -13.37 -0.99 -0.99
N MET A 107 -13.16 -0.85 -2.30
CA MET A 107 -14.08 -0.07 -3.16
C MET A 107 -15.51 -0.63 -3.12
N ARG A 108 -15.69 -1.96 -3.19
CA ARG A 108 -17.02 -2.58 -3.05
C ARG A 108 -17.67 -2.28 -1.71
N TRP A 109 -16.90 -2.36 -0.61
CA TRP A 109 -17.42 -2.00 0.71
C TRP A 109 -17.79 -0.51 0.81
N ALA A 110 -17.06 0.36 0.11
CA ALA A 110 -17.43 1.77 0.01
C ALA A 110 -18.78 1.95 -0.69
N GLU A 111 -18.98 1.28 -1.83
CA GLU A 111 -20.25 1.30 -2.57
C GLU A 111 -21.42 0.80 -1.72
N ASP A 112 -21.23 -0.31 -1.02
CA ASP A 112 -22.27 -0.88 -0.14
C ASP A 112 -22.60 0.05 1.03
N ALA A 113 -21.59 0.74 1.60
CA ALA A 113 -21.81 1.72 2.64
C ALA A 113 -22.58 2.95 2.14
N MET A 114 -22.36 3.36 0.88
CA MET A 114 -23.10 4.47 0.25
C MET A 114 -24.56 4.09 -0.04
N LYS A 115 -24.83 2.85 -0.48
CA LYS A 115 -26.20 2.37 -0.79
C LYS A 115 -27.09 2.18 0.44
N ARG A 116 -26.49 2.04 1.62
CA ARG A 116 -27.21 1.84 2.90
C ARG A 116 -27.55 3.15 3.62
N LYS A 117 -27.20 4.29 3.05
CA LYS A 117 -27.59 5.64 3.51
C LYS A 117 -28.91 6.06 2.90
#